data_AF-X1TRF8-F1
#
_entry.id   AF-X1TRF8-F1
#
_cell.length_a   1.000
_cell.length_b   1.000
_cell.length_c   1.000
_cell.angle_alpha   90.00
_cell.angle_beta   90.00
_cell.angle_gamma   90.00
#
_symmetry.space_group_name_H-M   'P 1'
#
loop_
_entity.id
_entity.type
_entity.pdbx_description
1 polymer ?
#
loop_
_entity_poly.entity_id
_entity_poly.type
_entity_poly.pdbx_seq_one_letter_code
_entity_poly.pdbx_strand_id
1 'polypeptide(L)'
;MRVEGLSSLVKKEITLYGQNYALASLDAEEKAVLEDNFNKLLGTTDSQVRRIFEERADTIVAGIMAIKEKLEGRKFRGMNPG
;
A
#
# COMPACT_ATOMS: atom_id res chain seq x y z
N MET A 1 -7.62 5.60 8.54
CA MET A 1 -7.51 4.13 8.59
C MET A 1 -6.18 3.78 9.26
N ARG A 2 -6.14 2.83 10.21
CA ARG A 2 -4.85 2.33 10.74
C ARG A 2 -4.32 1.29 9.77
N VAL A 3 -3.16 1.55 9.17
CA VAL A 3 -2.51 0.63 8.21
C VAL A 3 -1.97 -0.60 8.93
N GLU A 4 -1.73 -0.51 10.24
CA GLU A 4 -1.26 -1.60 11.11
C GLU A 4 -2.16 -2.87 11.12
N GLY A 5 -3.41 -2.78 10.69
CA GLY A 5 -4.32 -3.93 10.59
C GLY A 5 -4.30 -4.67 9.24
N LEU A 6 -3.50 -4.22 8.27
CA LEU A 6 -3.51 -4.78 6.92
C LEU A 6 -2.72 -6.09 6.85
N SER A 7 -3.37 -7.14 6.36
CA SER A 7 -2.79 -8.49 6.25
C SER A 7 -1.59 -8.55 5.30
N SER A 8 -1.53 -7.62 4.34
CA SER A 8 -0.44 -7.43 3.39
C SER A 8 0.89 -7.05 4.04
N LEU A 9 0.89 -6.35 5.20
CA LEU A 9 2.13 -5.96 5.89
C LEU A 9 2.93 -7.14 6.43
N VAL A 10 2.29 -8.29 6.62
CA VAL A 10 2.91 -9.52 7.13
C VAL A 10 3.23 -10.50 6.00
N LYS A 11 2.67 -10.28 4.80
CA LYS A 11 2.89 -11.15 3.65
C LYS A 11 4.25 -10.86 3.03
N LYS A 12 5.04 -11.91 2.83
CA LYS A 12 6.33 -11.86 2.13
C LYS A 12 6.20 -12.07 0.62
N GLU A 13 5.09 -12.68 0.20
CA GLU A 13 4.80 -12.96 -1.20
C GLU A 13 3.30 -12.78 -1.47
N ILE A 14 2.96 -12.34 -2.69
CA ILE A 14 1.59 -12.31 -3.20
C ILE A 14 1.54 -12.89 -4.61
N THR A 15 0.56 -13.76 -4.87
CA THR A 15 0.27 -14.24 -6.22
C THR A 15 -0.81 -13.34 -6.83
N LEU A 16 -0.47 -12.60 -7.89
CA LEU A 16 -1.41 -11.78 -8.64
C LEU A 16 -1.39 -12.21 -10.11
N TYR A 17 -2.58 -12.50 -10.66
CA TYR A 17 -2.74 -12.88 -12.07
C TYR A 17 -1.85 -14.06 -12.52
N GLY A 18 -1.63 -15.03 -11.63
CA GLY A 18 -0.77 -16.19 -11.90
C GLY A 18 0.73 -15.92 -11.83
N GLN A 19 1.16 -14.74 -11.39
CA GLN A 19 2.56 -14.39 -11.14
C GLN A 19 2.80 -14.19 -9.64
N ASN A 20 3.92 -14.72 -9.14
CA ASN A 20 4.37 -14.52 -7.76
C ASN A 20 5.22 -13.25 -7.68
N TYR A 21 4.85 -12.38 -6.74
CA TYR A 21 5.58 -11.15 -6.44
C TYR A 21 6.14 -11.25 -5.02
N ALA A 22 7.45 -11.12 -4.89
CA ALA A 22 8.08 -10.89 -3.60
C ALA A 22 7.74 -9.48 -3.10
N LEU A 23 7.49 -9.36 -1.80
CA LEU A 23 7.05 -8.13 -1.15
C LEU A 23 8.15 -7.58 -0.26
N ALA A 24 8.60 -6.36 -0.56
CA ALA A 24 9.54 -5.65 0.30
C ALA A 24 8.83 -5.15 1.56
N SER A 25 9.50 -5.25 2.71
CA SER A 25 9.02 -4.67 3.97
C SER A 25 8.93 -3.14 3.86
N LEU A 26 7.88 -2.57 4.44
CA LEU A 26 7.78 -1.11 4.62
C LEU A 26 8.39 -0.70 5.96
N ASP A 27 9.27 0.30 5.92
CA ASP A 27 9.84 0.92 7.11
C ASP A 27 8.79 1.77 7.85
N ALA A 28 9.04 2.11 9.11
CA ALA A 28 8.12 2.93 9.91
C ALA A 28 7.80 4.28 9.25
N GLU A 29 8.78 4.91 8.61
CA GLU A 29 8.60 6.15 7.84
C GLU A 29 7.64 5.95 6.65
N GLU A 30 7.81 4.85 5.92
CA GLU A 30 6.99 4.55 4.74
C GLU A 30 5.56 4.18 5.13
N LYS A 31 5.39 3.48 6.25
CA LYS A 31 4.06 3.22 6.83
C LYS A 31 3.36 4.52 7.19
N ALA A 32 4.06 5.49 7.81
CA ALA A 32 3.49 6.79 8.12
C ALA A 32 3.10 7.59 6.87
N VAL A 33 3.95 7.57 5.82
CA VAL A 33 3.64 8.20 4.53
C VAL A 33 2.45 7.52 3.86
N LEU A 34 2.33 6.20 3.97
CA LEU A 34 1.22 5.45 3.42
C LEU A 34 -0.08 5.75 4.17
N GLU A 35 -0.05 5.82 5.51
CA GLU A 35 -1.18 6.25 6.33
C GLU A 35 -1.65 7.67 6.00
N ASP A 36 -0.72 8.62 5.86
CA ASP A 36 -1.07 10.00 5.52
C ASP A 36 -1.71 10.08 4.12
N ASN A 37 -1.15 9.39 3.12
CA ASN A 37 -1.73 9.33 1.78
C ASN A 37 -3.10 8.65 1.77
N PHE A 38 -3.26 7.52 2.47
CA PHE A 38 -4.55 6.84 2.55
C PHE A 38 -5.60 7.66 3.29
N ASN A 39 -5.24 8.34 4.38
CA ASN A 39 -6.16 9.24 5.08
C ASN A 39 -6.61 10.40 4.18
N LYS A 40 -5.71 10.95 3.35
CA LYS A 40 -6.07 11.95 2.33
C LYS A 40 -7.01 11.38 1.27
N LEU A 41 -6.74 10.18 0.76
CA LEU A 41 -7.59 9.51 -0.24
C LEU A 41 -8.98 9.15 0.31
N LEU A 42 -9.04 8.69 1.56
CA LEU A 42 -10.29 8.40 2.27
C LEU A 42 -11.06 9.67 2.65
N GLY A 43 -10.38 10.83 2.71
CA GLY A 43 -10.98 12.14 2.88
C GLY A 43 -11.85 12.62 1.71
N THR A 44 -11.91 11.86 0.60
CA THR A 44 -12.81 12.16 -0.52
C THR A 44 -14.27 12.26 -0.07
N THR A 45 -15.04 13.18 -0.66
CA THR A 45 -16.48 13.38 -0.39
C THR A 45 -17.36 12.31 -1.02
N ASP A 46 -16.81 11.53 -1.95
CA ASP A 46 -17.53 10.45 -2.63
C ASP A 46 -17.48 9.15 -1.80
N SER A 47 -18.65 8.69 -1.34
CA SER A 47 -18.80 7.50 -0.51
C SER A 47 -18.49 6.19 -1.24
N GLN A 48 -18.70 6.12 -2.55
CA GLN A 48 -18.36 4.94 -3.35
C GLN A 48 -16.85 4.82 -3.49
N VAL A 49 -16.19 5.94 -3.79
CA VAL A 49 -14.73 5.99 -3.93
C VAL A 49 -14.04 5.63 -2.61
N ARG A 50 -14.53 6.18 -1.48
CA ARG A 50 -14.02 5.83 -0.15
C ARG A 50 -14.12 4.33 0.12
N ARG A 51 -15.28 3.73 -0.16
CA ARG A 51 -15.52 2.30 0.06
C ARG A 51 -14.60 1.43 -0.80
N ILE A 52 -14.38 1.80 -2.07
CA ILE A 52 -13.44 1.10 -2.95
C ILE A 52 -12.02 1.15 -2.38
N PHE A 53 -11.58 2.30 -1.85
CA PHE A 53 -10.26 2.42 -1.24
C PHE A 53 -10.12 1.60 0.04
N GLU A 54 -11.14 1.54 0.89
CA GLU A 54 -11.14 0.68 2.08
C GLU A 54 -11.08 -0.80 1.70
N GLU A 55 -11.89 -1.24 0.75
CA GLU A 55 -11.93 -2.64 0.29
C GLU A 55 -10.63 -3.06 -0.41
N ARG A 56 -9.96 -2.14 -1.10
CA ARG A 56 -8.74 -2.41 -1.89
C ARG A 56 -7.44 -2.01 -1.19
N ALA A 57 -7.50 -1.45 0.02
CA ALA A 57 -6.32 -0.97 0.74
C ALA A 57 -5.23 -2.05 0.84
N ASP A 58 -5.61 -3.29 1.16
CA ASP A 58 -4.66 -4.41 1.30
C ASP A 58 -3.95 -4.73 -0.02
N THR A 59 -4.68 -4.74 -1.13
CA THR A 59 -4.13 -4.98 -2.48
C THR A 59 -3.21 -3.85 -2.94
N ILE A 60 -3.58 -2.60 -2.64
CA ILE A 60 -2.77 -1.43 -2.98
C ILE A 60 -1.45 -1.45 -2.20
N VAL A 61 -1.50 -1.76 -0.90
CA VAL A 61 -0.29 -1.88 -0.07
C VAL A 61 0.61 -3.01 -0.56
N ALA A 62 0.05 -4.18 -0.86
CA ALA A 62 0.82 -5.28 -1.46
C ALA A 62 1.44 -4.88 -2.81
N GLY A 63 0.72 -4.12 -3.64
CA GLY A 63 1.26 -3.58 -4.90
C GLY A 63 2.45 -2.65 -4.68
N ILE A 64 2.37 -1.74 -3.70
CA ILE A 64 3.47 -0.82 -3.35
C ILE A 64 4.70 -1.62 -2.87
N MET A 65 4.49 -2.62 -2.03
CA MET A 65 5.57 -3.50 -1.54
C MET A 65 6.22 -4.30 -2.67
N ALA A 66 5.44 -4.80 -3.64
CA ALA A 66 5.96 -5.50 -4.82
C ALA A 66 6.74 -4.56 -5.77
N ILE A 67 6.27 -3.32 -5.95
CA ILE A 67 6.98 -2.30 -6.74
C ILE A 67 8.29 -1.93 -6.05
N LYS A 68 8.29 -1.76 -4.73
CA LYS A 68 9.51 -1.49 -3.94
C LYS A 68 10.54 -2.61 -4.12
N GLU A 69 10.10 -3.87 -4.09
CA GLU A 69 10.98 -5.02 -4.35
C GLU A 69 11.59 -4.97 -5.76
N LYS A 70 10.77 -4.71 -6.78
CA LYS A 70 11.24 -4.56 -8.17
C LYS A 70 12.18 -3.36 -8.39
N LEU A 71 12.12 -2.35 -7.54
CA LEU A 71 12.98 -1.17 -7.58
C LEU A 71 14.18 -1.29 -6.61
N GLU A 72 14.59 -2.51 -6.27
CA GLU A 72 15.76 -2.79 -5.42
C GLU A 72 15.64 -2.17 -4.01
N GLY A 73 14.43 -2.15 -3.44
CA GLY A 73 14.19 -1.63 -2.10
C GLY A 73 14.13 -0.10 -2.02
N ARG A 74 14.00 0.60 -3.16
CA ARG A 74 13.89 2.07 -3.19
C ARG A 74 12.76 2.55 -2.28
N LYS A 75 13.07 3.53 -1.43
CA LYS A 75 12.11 4.06 -0.45
C LYS A 75 10.85 4.61 -1.12
N PHE A 76 9.69 4.19 -0.63
CA PHE A 76 8.40 4.74 -1.00
C PHE A 76 8.24 6.15 -0.39
N ARG A 77 8.06 7.16 -1.24
CA ARG A 77 7.89 8.57 -0.83
C ARG A 77 6.47 9.11 -1.00
N GLY A 78 5.51 8.23 -1.30
CA GLY A 78 4.12 8.58 -1.58
C GLY A 78 3.70 8.22 -3.01
N MET A 79 2.40 8.31 -3.28
CA MET A 79 1.83 8.01 -4.60
C MET A 79 2.07 9.13 -5.63
N ASN A 80 2.46 10.32 -5.19
CA ASN A 80 2.87 11.44 -6.04
C ASN A 80 3.91 12.31 -5.31
N PRO A 81 5.16 11.84 -5.16
CA PRO A 81 6.20 12.64 -4.54
C PRO A 81 6.61 13.71 -5.53
N GLY A 82 6.28 14.98 -5.22
CA GLY A 82 6.78 16.14 -5.96
C GLY A 82 8.30 16.21 -5.98
#